data_AF-A0A521K9Q9-F1
#
_entry.id   AF-A0A521K9Q9-F1
#
_cell.length_a   1.000
_cell.length_b   1.000
_cell.length_c   1.000
_cell.angle_alpha   90.00
_cell.angle_beta   90.00
_cell.angle_gamma   90.00
#
_symmetry.space_group_name_H-M   'P 1'
#
loop_
_entity.id
_entity.type
_entity.pdbx_description
1 polymer ?
#
loop_
_entity_poly.entity_id
_entity_poly.type
_entity_poly.pdbx_seq_one_letter_code
_entity_poly.pdbx_strand_id
1 'polypeptide(L)'
;MSWLDDLEARHAEAFDAVPNWPAHVRGLNARLGATGRFALTESHTAPEFFIGRLPRFRPRSWIAIVSLNPKEMSPANRAWHEAEAWNATNRWRYLTREDVGIWKPADFYYSRWCLPLVRLLATLSDDRALLDDPVQAYFDLVGAFELVPYASHEYAAGTYERLAGDPAVEFSHDVAMTVIRHCPPLAVLANGLDATRSVSRWLPLRAEPVEHRYESVHREGKTLRHWQGVIDLSGTTIPFAGFPFLRKSRTHNADAEIDQLGHAILARA
;
A
#
# COMPACT_ATOMS: atom_id res chain seq x y z
N MET A 1 -17.56 2.72 20.89
CA MET A 1 -16.82 3.35 19.79
C MET A 1 -16.26 2.22 18.94
N SER A 2 -16.55 2.19 17.64
CA SER A 2 -16.00 1.18 16.74
C SER A 2 -14.51 1.44 16.52
N TRP A 3 -13.74 0.43 16.09
CA TRP A 3 -12.32 0.63 15.74
C TRP A 3 -12.17 1.62 14.57
N LEU A 4 -13.19 1.73 13.72
CA LEU A 4 -13.20 2.66 12.60
C LEU A 4 -13.44 4.10 13.07
N ASP A 5 -14.33 4.30 14.04
CA ASP A 5 -14.58 5.62 14.65
C ASP A 5 -13.31 6.14 15.33
N ASP A 6 -12.57 5.25 16.03
CA ASP A 6 -11.29 5.58 16.65
C ASP A 6 -10.24 5.96 15.60
N LEU A 7 -10.15 5.19 14.51
CA LEU A 7 -9.23 5.46 13.41
C LEU A 7 -9.54 6.80 12.71
N GLU A 8 -10.82 7.13 12.53
CA GLU A 8 -11.26 8.41 11.97
C GLU A 8 -10.92 9.59 12.90
N ALA A 9 -11.16 9.44 14.20
CA ALA A 9 -10.80 10.46 15.19
C ALA A 9 -9.28 10.74 15.19
N ARG A 10 -8.47 9.68 15.14
CA ARG A 10 -7.01 9.79 15.07
C ARG A 10 -6.52 10.36 13.74
N HIS A 11 -7.22 10.08 12.63
CA HIS A 11 -6.97 10.76 11.36
C HIS A 11 -7.19 12.27 11.50
N ALA A 12 -8.32 12.68 12.09
CA ALA A 12 -8.63 14.11 12.25
C ALA A 12 -7.58 14.82 13.08
N GLU A 13 -7.16 14.22 14.20
CA GLU A 13 -6.07 14.74 15.02
C GLU A 13 -4.75 14.85 14.22
N ALA A 14 -4.35 13.80 13.49
CA ALA A 14 -3.13 13.83 12.69
C ALA A 14 -3.18 14.86 11.55
N PHE A 15 -4.36 15.08 10.96
CA PHE A 15 -4.58 16.06 9.91
C PHE A 15 -4.34 17.49 10.43
N ASP A 16 -4.81 17.78 11.65
CA ASP A 16 -4.71 19.11 12.27
C ASP A 16 -3.36 19.36 12.96
N ALA A 17 -2.69 18.31 13.44
CA ALA A 17 -1.47 18.41 14.24
C ALA A 17 -0.23 18.93 13.47
N VAL A 18 -0.19 18.82 12.14
CA VAL A 18 0.95 19.25 11.32
C VAL A 18 0.54 20.38 10.38
N PRO A 19 0.54 21.64 10.86
CA PRO A 19 0.05 22.78 10.07
C PRO A 19 0.95 23.16 8.87
N ASN A 20 2.10 22.51 8.67
CA ASN A 20 2.98 22.77 7.52
C ASN A 20 3.74 21.52 7.05
N TRP A 21 3.01 20.57 6.45
CA TRP A 21 3.56 19.36 5.82
C TRP A 21 4.75 19.63 4.88
N PRO A 22 4.74 20.66 4.01
CA PRO A 22 5.90 20.98 3.18
C PRO A 22 7.16 21.29 3.99
N ALA A 23 7.04 22.10 5.06
CA ALA A 23 8.19 22.43 5.90
C ALA A 23 8.75 21.20 6.63
N HIS A 24 7.87 20.33 7.13
CA HIS A 24 8.24 19.07 7.74
C HIS A 24 9.03 18.17 6.77
N VAL A 25 8.51 17.93 5.56
CA VAL A 25 9.17 17.09 4.54
C VAL A 25 10.49 17.71 4.08
N ARG A 26 10.59 19.04 3.95
CA ARG A 26 11.87 19.72 3.67
C ARG A 26 12.91 19.47 4.75
N GLY A 27 12.52 19.51 6.02
CA GLY A 27 13.39 19.17 7.15
C GLY A 27 13.88 17.72 7.07
N LEU A 28 13.00 16.78 6.70
CA LEU A 28 13.38 15.39 6.46
C LEU A 28 14.35 15.25 5.29
N ASN A 29 14.09 15.90 4.15
CA ASN A 29 14.98 15.88 2.99
C ASN A 29 16.38 16.42 3.33
N ALA A 30 16.45 17.53 4.06
CA ALA A 30 17.71 18.10 4.54
C ALA A 30 18.46 17.13 5.47
N ARG A 31 17.76 16.52 6.44
CA ARG A 31 18.32 15.50 7.34
C ARG A 31 18.81 14.26 6.60
N LEU A 32 18.10 13.86 5.55
CA LEU A 32 18.43 12.68 4.76
C LEU A 32 19.54 12.93 3.74
N GLY A 33 19.83 14.19 3.42
CA GLY A 33 20.66 14.58 2.27
C GLY A 33 20.00 14.22 0.93
N ALA A 34 18.67 14.12 0.91
CA ALA A 34 17.91 13.66 -0.25
C ALA A 34 17.64 14.83 -1.22
N THR A 35 17.96 14.64 -2.51
CA THR A 35 17.81 15.68 -3.54
C THR A 35 17.28 15.12 -4.86
N GLY A 36 16.72 16.00 -5.70
CA GLY A 36 16.20 15.64 -7.02
C GLY A 36 15.15 14.53 -6.95
N ARG A 37 15.31 13.49 -7.76
CA ARG A 37 14.40 12.33 -7.81
C ARG A 37 14.37 11.48 -6.53
N PHE A 38 15.37 11.62 -5.66
CA PHE A 38 15.45 10.92 -4.38
C PHE A 38 14.86 11.74 -3.22
N ALA A 39 14.51 13.01 -3.46
CA ALA A 39 13.82 13.82 -2.47
C ALA A 39 12.42 13.26 -2.22
N LEU A 40 12.06 13.19 -0.94
CA LEU A 40 10.70 12.91 -0.47
C LEU A 40 9.72 13.94 -1.04
N THR A 41 8.51 13.49 -1.35
CA THR A 41 7.50 14.28 -2.02
C THR A 41 6.88 15.30 -1.05
N GLU A 42 7.06 16.59 -1.34
CA GLU A 42 6.39 17.65 -0.60
C GLU A 42 4.91 17.72 -0.99
N SER A 43 4.02 17.62 -0.01
CA SER A 43 2.56 17.77 -0.16
C SER A 43 2.09 18.92 0.72
N HIS A 44 1.19 19.76 0.19
CA HIS A 44 0.58 20.84 0.95
C HIS A 44 -0.49 20.36 1.94
N THR A 45 -0.96 19.13 1.78
CA THR A 45 -1.95 18.48 2.65
C THR A 45 -1.35 17.28 3.37
N ALA A 46 -2.06 16.76 4.37
CA ALA A 46 -1.72 15.49 5.00
C ALA A 46 -1.50 14.40 3.96
N PRO A 47 -0.42 13.61 4.09
CA PRO A 47 -0.08 12.62 3.09
C PRO A 47 -1.06 11.44 3.15
N GLU A 48 -1.11 10.64 2.10
CA GLU A 48 -2.03 9.52 2.04
C GLU A 48 -1.41 8.29 2.69
N PHE A 49 -1.93 7.92 3.86
CA PHE A 49 -1.44 6.78 4.63
C PHE A 49 -2.07 5.45 4.18
N PHE A 50 -3.25 5.52 3.58
CA PHE A 50 -3.96 4.38 3.02
C PHE A 50 -4.98 4.81 1.97
N ILE A 51 -5.44 3.87 1.15
CA ILE A 51 -6.61 4.01 0.28
C ILE A 51 -7.37 2.67 0.30
N GLY A 52 -8.66 2.69 0.62
CA GLY A 52 -9.51 1.49 0.60
C GLY A 52 -10.89 1.69 1.22
N ARG A 53 -11.89 0.91 0.83
CA ARG A 53 -13.26 0.99 1.38
C ARG A 53 -13.36 0.29 2.74
N LEU A 54 -12.71 0.86 3.76
CA LEU A 54 -12.64 0.28 5.11
C LEU A 54 -13.99 -0.18 5.67
N PRO A 55 -15.12 0.56 5.52
CA PRO A 55 -16.42 0.10 6.01
C PRO A 55 -16.94 -1.18 5.35
N ARG A 56 -16.45 -1.52 4.14
CA ARG A 56 -16.83 -2.72 3.38
C ARG A 56 -15.95 -3.92 3.68
N PHE A 57 -14.77 -3.74 4.25
CA PHE A 57 -13.90 -4.86 4.58
C PHE A 57 -14.58 -5.77 5.61
N ARG A 58 -14.51 -7.07 5.36
CA ARG A 58 -14.92 -8.12 6.29
C ARG A 58 -13.73 -9.05 6.51
N PRO A 59 -13.59 -9.66 7.69
CA PRO A 59 -12.52 -10.62 7.91
C PRO A 59 -12.51 -11.66 6.79
N ARG A 60 -11.33 -11.93 6.23
CA ARG A 60 -11.10 -12.96 5.20
C ARG A 60 -11.85 -12.72 3.88
N SER A 61 -12.12 -11.47 3.51
CA SER A 61 -12.76 -11.14 2.23
C SER A 61 -11.99 -10.17 1.33
N TRP A 62 -10.81 -9.70 1.76
CA TRP A 62 -10.09 -8.62 1.12
C TRP A 62 -8.57 -8.86 1.17
N ILE A 63 -7.79 -8.14 0.37
CA ILE A 63 -6.32 -8.20 0.38
C ILE A 63 -5.74 -6.86 0.81
N ALA A 64 -4.74 -6.91 1.68
CA ALA A 64 -3.93 -5.76 2.05
C ALA A 64 -2.68 -5.68 1.17
N ILE A 65 -2.41 -4.50 0.62
CA ILE A 65 -1.15 -4.16 -0.01
C ILE A 65 -0.46 -3.14 0.89
N VAL A 66 0.73 -3.47 1.37
CA VAL A 66 1.55 -2.57 2.16
C VAL A 66 2.75 -2.16 1.30
N SER A 67 2.96 -0.86 1.15
CA SER A 67 4.02 -0.33 0.29
C SER A 67 4.79 0.81 0.95
N LEU A 68 5.89 1.17 0.30
CA LEU A 68 6.74 2.33 0.62
C LEU A 68 6.70 3.34 -0.54
N ASN A 69 5.66 3.29 -1.37
CA ASN A 69 5.69 3.87 -2.70
C ASN A 69 4.85 5.14 -2.71
N PRO A 70 5.49 6.30 -2.90
CA PRO A 70 4.71 7.50 -3.00
C PRO A 70 3.90 7.48 -4.28
N LYS A 71 2.79 8.18 -4.25
CA LYS A 71 2.18 8.68 -5.47
C LYS A 71 3.18 9.62 -6.16
N GLU A 72 3.67 9.21 -7.32
CA GLU A 72 3.97 10.19 -8.36
C GLU A 72 2.63 10.87 -8.68
N MET A 73 2.39 12.02 -8.07
CA MET A 73 1.29 12.87 -8.48
C MET A 73 1.67 13.47 -9.81
N SER A 74 0.99 13.03 -10.88
CA SER A 74 1.07 13.72 -12.16
C SER A 74 0.76 15.21 -11.95
N PRO A 75 1.26 16.12 -12.80
CA PRO A 75 0.95 17.54 -12.67
C PRO A 75 -0.55 17.82 -12.57
N ALA A 76 -1.38 17.07 -13.29
CA ALA A 76 -2.83 17.17 -13.22
C ALA A 76 -3.39 16.71 -11.86
N ASN A 77 -2.89 15.60 -11.30
CA ASN A 77 -3.32 15.13 -9.98
C ASN A 77 -2.89 16.10 -8.86
N ARG A 78 -1.69 16.66 -8.98
CA ARG A 78 -1.20 17.70 -8.06
C ARG A 78 -2.10 18.94 -8.12
N ALA A 79 -2.38 19.45 -9.32
CA ALA A 79 -3.24 20.61 -9.50
C ALA A 79 -4.65 20.39 -8.96
N TRP A 80 -5.19 19.17 -9.12
CA TRP A 80 -6.47 18.80 -8.50
C TRP A 80 -6.39 18.83 -6.97
N HIS A 81 -5.40 18.16 -6.37
CA HIS A 81 -5.21 18.18 -4.92
C HIS A 81 -5.03 19.59 -4.35
N GLU A 82 -4.36 20.50 -5.08
CA GLU A 82 -4.16 21.91 -4.70
C GLU A 82 -5.43 22.75 -4.86
N ALA A 83 -6.32 22.42 -5.80
CA ALA A 83 -7.59 23.11 -6.00
C ALA A 83 -8.66 22.73 -4.98
N GLU A 84 -8.55 21.54 -4.39
CA GLU A 84 -9.50 21.04 -3.39
C GLU A 84 -9.26 21.67 -2.01
N ALA A 85 -10.34 22.15 -1.38
CA ALA A 85 -10.32 22.66 -0.01
C ALA A 85 -10.40 21.50 0.99
N TRP A 86 -9.30 20.75 1.13
CA TRP A 86 -9.23 19.61 2.04
C TRP A 86 -9.45 20.01 3.50
N ASN A 87 -10.28 19.24 4.20
CA ASN A 87 -10.42 19.18 5.64
C ASN A 87 -10.39 17.71 6.08
N ALA A 88 -10.30 17.45 7.39
CA ALA A 88 -10.24 16.08 7.90
C ALA A 88 -11.39 15.19 7.37
N THR A 89 -12.63 15.70 7.34
CA THR A 89 -13.80 14.94 6.92
C THR A 89 -13.79 14.58 5.43
N ASN A 90 -13.59 15.53 4.53
CA ASN A 90 -13.58 15.23 3.09
C ASN A 90 -12.33 14.42 2.70
N ARG A 91 -11.21 14.59 3.42
CA ARG A 91 -10.01 13.78 3.23
C ARG A 91 -10.25 12.34 3.66
N TRP A 92 -10.88 12.12 4.82
CA TRP A 92 -11.28 10.79 5.28
C TRP A 92 -12.17 10.10 4.24
N ARG A 93 -13.25 10.75 3.79
CA ARG A 93 -14.16 10.21 2.75
C ARG A 93 -13.45 9.86 1.45
N TYR A 94 -12.42 10.65 1.09
CA TYR A 94 -11.55 10.33 -0.04
C TYR A 94 -10.72 9.07 0.25
N LEU A 95 -10.00 8.99 1.37
CA LEU A 95 -9.18 7.80 1.68
C LEU A 95 -10.03 6.52 1.81
N THR A 96 -11.24 6.63 2.37
CA THR A 96 -12.20 5.52 2.51
C THR A 96 -13.02 5.24 1.25
N ARG A 97 -12.84 6.03 0.17
CA ARG A 97 -13.55 5.90 -1.11
C ARG A 97 -15.07 5.87 -0.95
N GLU A 98 -15.59 6.61 0.02
CA GLU A 98 -17.03 6.74 0.28
C GLU A 98 -17.73 7.58 -0.80
N ASP A 99 -16.99 8.48 -1.46
CA ASP A 99 -17.52 9.31 -2.54
C ASP A 99 -17.06 8.82 -3.91
N VAL A 100 -17.73 7.78 -4.42
CA VAL A 100 -17.39 7.10 -5.68
C VAL A 100 -17.48 8.03 -6.89
N GLY A 101 -18.28 9.11 -6.81
CA GLY A 101 -18.47 10.07 -7.89
C GLY A 101 -17.22 10.91 -8.22
N ILE A 102 -16.23 10.92 -7.32
CA ILE A 102 -14.97 11.64 -7.49
C ILE A 102 -13.91 10.76 -8.18
N TRP A 103 -14.10 9.44 -8.21
CA TRP A 103 -13.10 8.48 -8.69
C TRP A 103 -13.31 8.15 -10.17
N LYS A 104 -12.28 8.42 -10.97
CA LYS A 104 -12.17 7.98 -12.35
C LYS A 104 -11.39 6.66 -12.41
N PRO A 105 -11.58 5.85 -13.45
CA PRO A 105 -10.68 4.74 -13.76
C PRO A 105 -9.21 5.18 -13.95
N ALA A 106 -8.88 6.46 -14.06
CA ALA A 106 -7.48 6.91 -14.02
C ALA A 106 -6.88 6.88 -12.59
N ASP A 107 -7.72 6.81 -11.55
CA ASP A 107 -7.32 6.92 -10.14
C ASP A 107 -6.97 5.58 -9.50
N PHE A 108 -6.85 4.51 -10.29
CA PHE A 108 -6.29 3.27 -9.77
C PHE A 108 -4.87 3.56 -9.28
N TYR A 109 -4.70 3.50 -7.96
CA TYR A 109 -3.39 3.59 -7.32
C TYR A 109 -2.40 2.58 -7.94
N TYR A 110 -2.93 1.41 -8.33
CA TYR A 110 -2.24 0.37 -9.09
C TYR A 110 -3.05 -0.11 -10.32
N SER A 111 -3.32 0.75 -11.32
CA SER A 111 -4.12 0.39 -12.53
C SER A 111 -3.68 -0.91 -13.19
N ARG A 112 -2.37 -1.08 -13.38
CA ARG A 112 -1.79 -2.28 -14.00
C ARG A 112 -1.94 -3.55 -13.16
N TRP A 113 -2.30 -3.41 -11.88
CA TRP A 113 -2.50 -4.52 -10.95
C TRP A 113 -3.95 -4.84 -10.66
N CYS A 114 -4.90 -4.04 -11.14
CA CYS A 114 -6.31 -4.27 -10.87
C CYS A 114 -6.70 -5.72 -11.18
N LEU A 115 -6.46 -6.17 -12.41
CA LEU A 115 -6.85 -7.52 -12.82
C LEU A 115 -6.04 -8.63 -12.12
N PRO A 116 -4.70 -8.57 -12.04
CA PRO A 116 -3.95 -9.60 -11.29
C PRO A 116 -4.31 -9.71 -9.81
N LEU A 117 -4.55 -8.58 -9.13
CA LEU A 117 -4.97 -8.59 -7.73
C LEU A 117 -6.36 -9.17 -7.54
N VAL A 118 -7.29 -8.84 -8.44
CA VAL A 118 -8.65 -9.40 -8.39
C VAL A 118 -8.64 -10.88 -8.71
N ARG A 119 -7.78 -11.35 -9.63
CA ARG A 119 -7.59 -12.79 -9.87
C ARG A 119 -7.03 -13.51 -8.65
N LEU A 120 -6.03 -12.93 -7.99
CA LEU A 120 -5.50 -13.45 -6.75
C LEU A 120 -6.59 -13.52 -5.68
N LEU A 121 -7.36 -12.44 -5.51
CA LEU A 121 -8.47 -12.36 -4.58
C LEU A 121 -9.52 -13.44 -4.87
N ALA A 122 -10.02 -13.51 -6.11
CA ALA A 122 -10.97 -14.52 -6.58
C ALA A 122 -10.49 -15.95 -6.32
N THR A 123 -9.19 -16.18 -6.44
CA THR A 123 -8.62 -17.51 -6.18
C THR A 123 -8.52 -17.80 -4.67
N LEU A 124 -8.09 -16.82 -3.87
CA LEU A 124 -7.99 -16.95 -2.41
C LEU A 124 -9.36 -17.08 -1.73
N SER A 125 -10.40 -16.44 -2.29
CA SER A 125 -11.76 -16.47 -1.77
C SER A 125 -12.65 -17.55 -2.39
N ASP A 126 -12.15 -18.27 -3.40
CA ASP A 126 -12.95 -19.15 -4.27
C ASP A 126 -14.21 -18.46 -4.86
N ASP A 127 -14.08 -17.17 -5.21
CA ASP A 127 -15.16 -16.35 -5.75
C ASP A 127 -14.80 -15.81 -7.14
N ARG A 128 -15.19 -16.55 -8.17
CA ARG A 128 -14.95 -16.16 -9.56
C ARG A 128 -15.82 -15.00 -10.04
N ALA A 129 -16.93 -14.69 -9.36
CA ALA A 129 -17.82 -13.59 -9.76
C ALA A 129 -17.13 -12.23 -9.61
N LEU A 130 -16.07 -12.13 -8.81
CA LEU A 130 -15.23 -10.94 -8.72
C LEU A 130 -14.59 -10.55 -10.06
N LEU A 131 -14.49 -11.48 -11.02
CA LEU A 131 -13.95 -11.23 -12.35
C LEU A 131 -14.97 -10.62 -13.33
N ASP A 132 -16.25 -10.58 -12.98
CA ASP A 132 -17.30 -9.98 -13.83
C ASP A 132 -17.19 -8.44 -13.83
N ASP A 133 -16.79 -7.86 -12.70
CA ASP A 133 -16.45 -6.44 -12.56
C ASP A 133 -15.18 -6.27 -11.70
N PRO A 134 -13.99 -6.48 -12.29
CA PRO A 134 -12.74 -6.45 -11.53
C PRO A 134 -12.40 -5.05 -11.02
N VAL A 135 -12.91 -4.01 -11.68
CA VAL A 135 -12.71 -2.63 -11.24
C VAL A 135 -13.45 -2.41 -9.92
N GLN A 136 -14.73 -2.76 -9.87
CA GLN A 136 -15.52 -2.63 -8.66
C GLN A 136 -14.98 -3.52 -7.54
N ALA A 137 -14.60 -4.77 -7.85
CA ALA A 137 -13.97 -5.68 -6.89
C ALA A 137 -12.67 -5.11 -6.31
N TYR A 138 -11.80 -4.54 -7.15
CA TYR A 138 -10.58 -3.86 -6.68
C TYR A 138 -10.90 -2.69 -5.74
N PHE A 139 -11.91 -1.87 -6.09
CA PHE A 139 -12.28 -0.73 -5.26
C PHE A 139 -12.83 -1.14 -3.89
N ASP A 140 -13.56 -2.25 -3.84
CA ASP A 140 -14.24 -2.77 -2.65
C ASP A 140 -13.37 -3.63 -1.74
N LEU A 141 -12.45 -4.41 -2.31
CA LEU A 141 -11.82 -5.53 -1.63
C LEU A 141 -10.28 -5.48 -1.64
N VAL A 142 -9.69 -4.38 -2.11
CA VAL A 142 -8.26 -4.13 -2.01
C VAL A 142 -8.01 -2.86 -1.21
N GLY A 143 -7.27 -3.00 -0.11
CA GLY A 143 -6.76 -1.90 0.70
C GLY A 143 -5.27 -1.71 0.48
N ALA A 144 -4.86 -0.49 0.14
CA ALA A 144 -3.45 -0.12 0.01
C ALA A 144 -3.04 0.74 1.21
N PHE A 145 -1.88 0.46 1.79
CA PHE A 145 -1.31 1.16 2.94
C PHE A 145 0.11 1.58 2.61
N GLU A 146 0.44 2.84 2.87
CA GLU A 146 1.75 3.41 2.57
C GLU A 146 2.51 3.67 3.86
N LEU A 147 3.52 2.85 4.15
CA LEU A 147 4.35 2.97 5.35
C LEU A 147 5.20 4.25 5.33
N VAL A 148 5.53 4.78 4.15
CA VAL A 148 6.20 6.08 4.00
C VAL A 148 5.35 6.95 3.07
N PRO A 149 4.46 7.78 3.64
CA PRO A 149 3.35 8.38 2.89
C PRO A 149 3.80 9.58 2.01
N TYR A 150 5.06 10.00 2.13
CA TYR A 150 5.71 11.05 1.34
C TYR A 150 6.99 10.54 0.64
N ALA A 151 7.09 9.24 0.37
CA ALA A 151 8.27 8.67 -0.26
C ALA A 151 8.68 9.39 -1.58
N SER A 152 9.88 9.11 -2.08
CA SER A 152 10.47 9.76 -3.25
C SER A 152 10.20 9.01 -4.57
N HIS A 153 10.29 9.71 -5.71
CA HIS A 153 10.14 9.10 -7.04
C HIS A 153 11.10 7.93 -7.26
N GLU A 154 12.35 8.08 -6.81
CA GLU A 154 13.27 6.97 -6.63
C GLU A 154 13.50 6.75 -5.14
N TYR A 155 12.90 5.68 -4.61
CA TYR A 155 13.10 5.27 -3.24
C TYR A 155 14.51 4.68 -3.06
N ALA A 156 15.30 5.27 -2.17
CA ALA A 156 16.61 4.73 -1.84
C ALA A 156 16.47 3.63 -0.76
N ALA A 157 17.15 2.50 -0.96
CA ALA A 157 17.17 1.45 0.06
C ALA A 157 17.71 1.99 1.40
N GLY A 158 17.12 1.56 2.51
CA GLY A 158 17.45 2.05 3.85
C GLY A 158 16.75 3.35 4.25
N THR A 159 15.92 3.93 3.37
CA THR A 159 15.20 5.18 3.68
C THR A 159 14.16 4.95 4.77
N TYR A 160 13.51 3.79 4.81
CA TYR A 160 12.49 3.46 5.80
C TYR A 160 13.08 3.52 7.20
N GLU A 161 14.24 2.89 7.40
CA GLU A 161 14.93 2.84 8.68
C GLU A 161 15.38 4.21 9.15
N ARG A 162 15.79 5.09 8.24
CA ARG A 162 16.19 6.46 8.56
C ARG A 162 15.00 7.36 8.89
N LEU A 163 13.79 6.93 8.55
CA LEU A 163 12.54 7.60 8.87
C LEU A 163 11.81 6.95 10.05
N ALA A 164 12.36 5.89 10.66
CA ALA A 164 11.83 5.36 11.90
C ALA A 164 11.83 6.46 12.98
N GLY A 165 10.73 6.59 13.71
CA GLY A 165 10.53 7.69 14.67
C GLY A 165 9.91 8.96 14.08
N ASP A 166 9.66 8.99 12.77
CA ASP A 166 8.86 10.07 12.19
C ASP A 166 7.36 9.88 12.53
N PRO A 167 6.67 10.90 13.09
CA PRO A 167 5.28 10.76 13.52
C PRO A 167 4.33 10.32 12.40
N ALA A 168 4.55 10.76 11.16
CA ALA A 168 3.69 10.39 10.04
C ALA A 168 3.94 8.94 9.59
N VAL A 169 5.19 8.47 9.64
CA VAL A 169 5.53 7.06 9.37
C VAL A 169 4.96 6.15 10.45
N GLU A 170 5.09 6.53 11.72
CA GLU A 170 4.52 5.79 12.84
C GLU A 170 3.00 5.71 12.75
N PHE A 171 2.35 6.84 12.44
CA PHE A 171 0.90 6.87 12.23
C PHE A 171 0.49 5.98 11.06
N SER A 172 1.18 6.05 9.91
CA SER A 172 0.89 5.22 8.74
C SER A 172 0.95 3.72 9.05
N HIS A 173 2.01 3.34 9.76
CA HIS A 173 2.22 1.98 10.19
C HIS A 173 1.10 1.53 11.14
N ASP A 174 0.72 2.37 12.10
CA ASP A 174 -0.35 2.05 13.03
C ASP A 174 -1.72 1.93 12.34
N VAL A 175 -2.03 2.78 11.35
CA VAL A 175 -3.23 2.64 10.52
C VAL A 175 -3.28 1.26 9.86
N ALA A 176 -2.19 0.86 9.19
CA ALA A 176 -2.11 -0.45 8.53
C ALA A 176 -2.33 -1.60 9.53
N MET A 177 -1.67 -1.54 10.68
CA MET A 177 -1.77 -2.57 11.71
C MET A 177 -3.14 -2.63 12.37
N THR A 178 -3.76 -1.48 12.63
CA THR A 178 -5.11 -1.38 13.19
C THR A 178 -6.12 -2.05 12.27
N VAL A 179 -6.11 -1.70 10.98
CA VAL A 179 -7.05 -2.29 10.01
C VAL A 179 -6.82 -3.79 9.86
N ILE A 180 -5.56 -4.24 9.72
CA ILE A 180 -5.23 -5.65 9.55
C ILE A 180 -5.60 -6.47 10.80
N ARG A 181 -5.40 -5.95 12.02
CA ARG A 181 -5.75 -6.64 13.27
C ARG A 181 -7.26 -6.76 13.47
N HIS A 182 -7.99 -5.67 13.26
CA HIS A 182 -9.44 -5.65 13.48
C HIS A 182 -10.24 -6.32 12.36
N CYS A 183 -9.69 -6.34 11.14
CA CYS A 183 -10.32 -6.95 9.98
C CYS A 183 -9.30 -7.78 9.18
N PRO A 184 -8.86 -8.96 9.68
CA PRO A 184 -7.81 -9.76 9.03
C PRO A 184 -8.07 -10.03 7.53
N PRO A 185 -7.15 -9.66 6.62
CA PRO A 185 -7.31 -9.94 5.19
C PRO A 185 -7.12 -11.43 4.86
N LEU A 186 -7.45 -11.79 3.61
CA LEU A 186 -7.10 -13.08 3.00
C LEU A 186 -5.60 -13.24 2.82
N ALA A 187 -4.91 -12.15 2.47
CA ALA A 187 -3.47 -12.10 2.32
C ALA A 187 -2.93 -10.68 2.56
N VAL A 188 -1.66 -10.60 2.94
CA VAL A 188 -0.90 -9.35 2.98
C VAL A 188 0.21 -9.40 1.92
N LEU A 189 0.24 -8.40 1.06
CA LEU A 189 1.25 -8.22 0.03
C LEU A 189 2.18 -7.06 0.38
N ALA A 190 3.48 -7.29 0.53
CA ALA A 190 4.46 -6.23 0.70
C ALA A 190 5.09 -5.84 -0.63
N ASN A 191 4.80 -4.62 -1.08
CA ASN A 191 5.33 -4.03 -2.29
C ASN A 191 6.56 -3.17 -1.99
N GLY A 192 7.73 -3.65 -2.43
CA GLY A 192 9.01 -2.95 -2.29
C GLY A 192 10.00 -3.78 -1.48
N LEU A 193 11.29 -3.70 -1.84
CA LEU A 193 12.32 -4.51 -1.18
C LEU A 193 12.43 -4.18 0.32
N ASP A 194 12.40 -2.89 0.67
CA ASP A 194 12.50 -2.46 2.07
C ASP A 194 11.22 -2.80 2.84
N ALA A 195 10.04 -2.72 2.20
CA ALA A 195 8.76 -3.11 2.80
C ALA A 195 8.79 -4.61 3.14
N THR A 196 9.29 -5.40 2.19
CA THR A 196 9.46 -6.86 2.33
C THR A 196 10.48 -7.20 3.41
N ARG A 197 11.65 -6.54 3.42
CA ARG A 197 12.71 -6.83 4.40
C ARG A 197 12.38 -6.35 5.80
N SER A 198 11.58 -5.29 5.90
CA SER A 198 11.19 -4.72 7.18
C SER A 198 9.94 -5.38 7.76
N VAL A 199 9.28 -6.29 7.02
CA VAL A 199 7.97 -6.86 7.42
C VAL A 199 7.98 -7.48 8.81
N SER A 200 9.06 -8.16 9.21
CA SER A 200 9.20 -8.78 10.54
C SER A 200 9.26 -7.76 11.68
N ARG A 201 9.54 -6.49 11.39
CA ARG A 201 9.57 -5.42 12.40
C ARG A 201 8.20 -4.89 12.75
N TRP A 202 7.23 -5.04 11.86
CA TRP A 202 5.91 -4.44 12.02
C TRP A 202 4.76 -5.45 12.02
N LEU A 203 4.93 -6.60 11.36
CA LEU A 203 3.98 -7.71 11.44
C LEU A 203 4.57 -8.87 12.26
N PRO A 204 3.76 -9.50 13.13
CA PRO A 204 4.18 -10.70 13.86
C PRO A 204 4.22 -11.90 12.91
N LEU A 205 5.37 -12.13 12.30
CA LEU A 205 5.58 -13.30 11.45
C LEU A 205 5.92 -14.53 12.30
N ARG A 206 5.41 -15.70 11.91
CA ARG A 206 5.78 -16.98 12.53
C ARG A 206 7.25 -17.33 12.36
N ALA A 207 7.81 -16.93 11.22
CA ALA A 207 9.20 -17.17 10.84
C ALA A 207 9.63 -16.11 9.81
N GLU A 208 10.94 -15.99 9.62
CA GLU A 208 11.49 -15.13 8.57
C GLU A 208 10.97 -15.54 7.17
N PRO A 209 10.55 -14.59 6.32
CA PRO A 209 10.06 -14.91 5.00
C PRO A 209 11.10 -15.63 4.14
N VAL A 210 10.68 -16.70 3.47
CA VAL A 210 11.52 -17.50 2.59
C VAL A 210 11.59 -16.86 1.21
N GLU A 211 12.80 -16.58 0.71
CA GLU A 211 13.01 -16.10 -0.66
C GLU A 211 12.82 -17.25 -1.66
N HIS A 212 12.00 -17.01 -2.67
CA HIS A 212 11.82 -17.87 -3.83
C HIS A 212 12.32 -17.17 -5.07
N ARG A 213 12.97 -17.93 -5.96
CA ARG A 213 13.46 -17.46 -7.25
C ARG A 213 12.90 -18.32 -8.36
N TYR A 214 12.56 -17.69 -9.48
CA TYR A 214 11.97 -18.35 -10.63
C TYR A 214 12.25 -17.54 -11.89
N GLU A 215 12.20 -18.20 -13.04
CA GLU A 215 12.42 -17.55 -14.33
C GLU A 215 11.19 -16.74 -14.74
N SER A 216 11.42 -15.57 -15.32
CA SER A 216 10.39 -14.71 -15.89
C SER A 216 9.69 -15.39 -17.06
N VAL A 217 8.36 -15.42 -17.04
CA VAL A 217 7.55 -15.83 -18.20
C VAL A 217 7.60 -14.84 -19.36
N HIS A 218 8.11 -13.63 -19.14
CA HIS A 218 8.13 -12.56 -20.12
C HIS A 218 9.49 -12.39 -20.79
N ARG A 219 10.59 -12.70 -20.09
CA ARG A 219 11.95 -12.48 -20.58
C ARG A 219 12.87 -13.63 -20.20
N GLU A 220 13.32 -14.38 -21.20
CA GLU A 220 14.31 -15.45 -21.04
C GLU A 220 15.55 -14.97 -20.29
N GLY A 221 16.03 -15.78 -19.35
CA GLY A 221 17.18 -15.47 -18.50
C GLY A 221 16.96 -14.40 -17.43
N LYS A 222 15.79 -13.74 -17.37
CA LYS A 222 15.45 -12.84 -16.25
C LYS A 222 14.96 -13.68 -15.07
N THR A 223 15.67 -13.60 -13.95
CA THR A 223 15.23 -14.21 -12.67
C THR A 223 14.38 -13.23 -11.88
N LEU A 224 13.18 -13.67 -11.51
CA LEU A 224 12.28 -13.00 -10.57
C LEU A 224 12.48 -13.58 -9.17
N ARG A 225 12.04 -12.81 -8.17
CA ARG A 225 12.07 -13.23 -6.78
C ARG A 225 10.89 -12.69 -6.00
N HIS A 226 10.42 -13.47 -5.03
CA HIS A 226 9.45 -13.05 -4.01
C HIS A 226 9.79 -13.71 -2.68
N TRP A 227 9.15 -13.24 -1.62
CA TRP A 227 9.27 -13.77 -0.27
C TRP A 227 7.92 -14.29 0.17
N GLN A 228 7.90 -15.43 0.87
CA GLN A 228 6.68 -15.99 1.46
C GLN A 228 6.82 -16.15 2.95
N GLY A 229 5.74 -15.87 3.68
CA GLY A 229 5.69 -16.06 5.12
C GLY A 229 4.26 -16.23 5.61
N VAL A 230 4.13 -16.39 6.91
CA VAL A 230 2.83 -16.45 7.59
C VAL A 230 2.85 -15.45 8.72
N ILE A 231 1.89 -14.54 8.71
CA ILE A 231 1.61 -13.63 9.82
C ILE A 231 0.73 -14.39 10.82
N ASP A 232 1.02 -14.25 12.11
CA ASP A 232 0.20 -14.77 13.21
C ASP A 232 -0.35 -13.62 14.06
N LEU A 233 -1.62 -13.32 13.88
CA LEU A 233 -2.34 -12.32 14.66
C LEU A 233 -3.28 -13.03 15.62
N SER A 234 -2.80 -13.23 16.85
CA SER A 234 -3.64 -13.73 17.97
C SER A 234 -4.42 -14.99 17.60
N GLY A 235 -3.78 -15.94 16.90
CA GLY A 235 -4.40 -17.20 16.47
C GLY A 235 -5.02 -17.16 15.07
N THR A 236 -5.04 -16.01 14.39
CA THR A 236 -5.38 -15.90 12.97
C THR A 236 -4.12 -15.93 12.13
N THR A 237 -4.03 -16.90 11.21
CA THR A 237 -2.95 -16.97 10.24
C THR A 237 -3.31 -16.24 8.96
N ILE A 238 -2.39 -15.41 8.47
CA ILE A 238 -2.56 -14.68 7.22
C ILE A 238 -1.35 -14.96 6.32
N PRO A 239 -1.56 -15.50 5.10
CA PRO A 239 -0.52 -15.59 4.09
C PRO A 239 0.13 -14.23 3.83
N PHE A 240 1.45 -14.22 3.79
CA PHE A 240 2.26 -13.07 3.44
C PHE A 240 3.05 -13.32 2.17
N ALA A 241 3.08 -12.34 1.28
CA ALA A 241 4.00 -12.33 0.14
C ALA A 241 4.66 -10.97 -0.05
N GLY A 242 5.99 -10.94 -0.08
CA GLY A 242 6.76 -9.73 -0.39
C GLY A 242 7.42 -9.81 -1.76
N PHE A 243 7.59 -8.70 -2.46
CA PHE A 243 8.26 -8.67 -3.76
C PHE A 243 9.03 -7.36 -3.99
N PRO A 244 10.13 -7.41 -4.76
CA PRO A 244 11.00 -6.26 -4.96
C PRO A 244 10.39 -5.33 -6.00
N PHE A 245 9.55 -4.42 -5.52
CA PHE A 245 8.96 -3.28 -6.21
C PHE A 245 7.93 -3.54 -7.31
N LEU A 246 6.87 -2.76 -7.16
CA LEU A 246 6.01 -2.18 -8.16
C LEU A 246 6.19 -0.69 -8.17
N ARG A 247 7.21 -0.26 -8.89
CA ARG A 247 7.27 0.95 -9.71
C ARG A 247 8.74 1.24 -9.98
N LYS A 248 9.12 1.13 -11.24
CA LYS A 248 9.58 2.31 -11.97
C LYS A 248 8.80 2.33 -13.27
N SER A 249 8.31 3.50 -13.69
CA SER A 249 7.67 3.73 -15.00
C SER A 249 8.43 3.10 -16.18
N ARG A 250 9.75 2.87 -16.03
CA ARG A 250 10.67 2.31 -17.04
C ARG A 250 11.06 0.83 -16.89
N THR A 251 10.84 0.20 -15.74
CA THR A 251 11.21 -1.22 -15.50
C THR A 251 10.05 -1.90 -14.80
N HIS A 252 9.04 -2.28 -15.59
CA HIS A 252 7.88 -3.00 -15.09
C HIS A 252 8.19 -4.48 -15.10
N ASN A 253 7.71 -5.19 -14.08
CA ASN A 253 7.36 -6.57 -14.31
C ASN A 253 6.14 -6.56 -15.24
N ALA A 254 6.16 -7.34 -16.32
CA ALA A 254 5.04 -7.42 -17.24
C ALA A 254 3.79 -7.97 -16.51
N ASP A 255 2.60 -7.68 -16.99
CA ASP A 255 1.33 -8.21 -16.43
C ASP A 255 1.41 -9.74 -16.22
N ALA A 256 2.07 -10.44 -17.15
CA ALA A 256 2.35 -11.87 -17.06
C ALA A 256 3.22 -12.29 -15.86
N GLU A 257 4.20 -11.47 -15.46
CA GLU A 257 5.05 -11.74 -14.28
C GLU A 257 4.30 -11.45 -12.97
N ILE A 258 3.28 -10.59 -13.02
CA ILE A 258 2.39 -10.31 -11.88
C ILE A 258 1.41 -11.47 -11.71
N ASP A 259 0.80 -11.94 -12.80
CA ASP A 259 0.00 -13.16 -12.80
C ASP A 259 0.84 -14.36 -12.30
N GLN A 260 2.09 -14.48 -12.77
CA GLN A 260 3.04 -15.50 -12.30
C GLN A 260 3.28 -15.43 -10.79
N LEU A 261 3.45 -14.23 -10.23
CA LEU A 261 3.57 -14.03 -8.79
C LEU A 261 2.30 -14.47 -8.06
N GLY A 262 1.11 -14.10 -8.56
CA GLY A 262 -0.17 -14.52 -7.98
C GLY A 262 -0.28 -16.05 -7.89
N HIS A 263 0.04 -16.76 -8.98
CA HIS A 263 0.09 -18.22 -8.99
C HIS A 263 1.13 -18.81 -8.04
N ALA A 264 2.31 -18.19 -7.94
CA ALA A 264 3.37 -18.64 -7.05
C ALA A 264 2.99 -18.49 -5.56
N ILE A 265 2.21 -17.46 -5.22
CA ILE A 265 1.65 -17.26 -3.87
C ILE A 265 0.64 -18.36 -3.54
N LEU A 266 -0.24 -18.68 -4.49
CA LEU A 266 -1.32 -19.65 -4.31
C LEU A 266 -0.86 -21.11 -4.27
N ALA A 267 0.16 -21.49 -5.04
CA ALA A 267 0.64 -22.87 -5.10
C ALA A 267 1.27 -23.37 -3.79
N ARG A 268 1.43 -22.50 -2.78
CA ARG A 268 2.16 -22.75 -1.54
C ARG A 268 1.44 -22.22 -0.28
N ALA A 269 0.22 -21.68 -0.45
CA ALA A 269 -0.67 -21.29 0.63
C ALA A 269 -1.55 -22.48 1.06
#